data_AF-A0A1J9PXZ0-F1
#
_entry.id   AF-A0A1J9PXZ0-F1
#
_cell.length_a   1.000
_cell.length_b   1.000
_cell.length_c   1.000
_cell.angle_alpha   90.00
_cell.angle_beta   90.00
_cell.angle_gamma   90.00
#
_symmetry.space_group_name_H-M   'P 1'
#
loop_
_entity.id
_entity.type
_entity.pdbx_description
1 polymer ?
#
loop_
_entity_poly.entity_id
_entity_poly.type
_entity_poly.pdbx_seq_one_letter_code
_entity_poly.pdbx_strand_id
1 'polypeptide(L)' 'MVVYYTIAGRQVGSHVLAMATLGTTFLGSYLAMPAKTDKKQGPPIKASSKDEEQFIQYV' A
#
# COMPACT_ATOMS: atom_id res chain seq x y z
N MET A 1 -20.57 19.13 18.43
CA MET A 1 -21.86 19.08 17.70
C MET A 1 -21.70 18.13 16.52
N VAL A 2 -22.50 17.08 16.43
CA VAL A 2 -22.48 16.16 15.28
C VAL A 2 -23.20 16.85 14.13
N VAL A 3 -22.47 17.11 13.04
CA VAL A 3 -23.06 17.67 11.81
C VAL A 3 -23.72 16.53 11.05
N TYR A 4 -24.96 16.71 10.61
CA TYR A 4 -25.68 15.73 9.80
C TYR A 4 -25.77 16.22 8.36
N TYR A 5 -25.55 15.33 7.41
CA TYR A 5 -25.67 15.61 5.98
C TYR A 5 -26.79 14.76 5.41
N THR A 6 -27.71 15.37 4.68
CA THR A 6 -28.77 14.64 3.98
C THR A 6 -28.19 14.01 2.72
N ILE A 7 -27.97 12.70 2.76
CA ILE A 7 -27.46 11.91 1.63
C ILE A 7 -28.57 10.95 1.21
N ALA A 8 -28.98 11.01 -0.06
CA ALA A 8 -30.06 10.18 -0.62
C ALA A 8 -31.36 10.19 0.22
N GLY A 9 -31.74 11.37 0.72
CA GLY A 9 -32.95 11.55 1.54
C GLY A 9 -32.84 11.06 2.99
N ARG A 10 -31.67 10.59 3.44
CA ARG A 10 -31.43 10.17 4.82
C ARG A 10 -30.37 11.06 5.48
N GLN A 11 -30.58 11.41 6.73
CA GLN A 11 -29.60 12.17 7.50
C GLN A 11 -28.48 11.24 7.96
N VAL A 12 -27.28 11.43 7.42
CA VAL A 12 -26.07 10.68 7.79
C VAL A 12 -25.22 11.55 8.69
N GLY A 13 -24.87 11.02 9.86
CA GLY A 13 -23.98 11.72 10.79
C GLY A 13 -22.58 11.85 10.19
N SER A 14 -21.98 13.03 10.33
CA SER A 14 -20.62 13.39 9.87
C SER A 14 -19.56 12.35 10.23
N HIS A 15 -19.69 11.72 11.40
CA HIS A 15 -18.73 10.73 11.89
C HIS A 15 -18.84 9.41 11.12
N VAL A 16 -20.07 8.99 10.81
CA VAL A 16 -20.32 7.79 10.00
C VAL A 16 -19.92 8.04 8.56
N LEU A 17 -20.21 9.23 8.03
CA LEU A 17 -19.79 9.62 6.68
C LEU A 17 -18.25 9.65 6.57
N ALA A 18 -17.57 10.25 7.54
CA ALA A 18 -16.10 10.27 7.58
C ALA A 18 -15.52 8.86 7.64
N MET A 19 -16.05 7.98 8.50
CA MET A 19 -15.60 6.59 8.58
C MET A 19 -15.85 5.80 7.30
N ALA A 20 -17.00 6.03 6.64
CA ALA A 20 -17.28 5.42 5.35
C ALA A 20 -16.29 5.88 4.28
N THR A 21 -16.04 7.19 4.17
CA THR A 21 -15.07 7.73 3.19
C THR A 21 -13.67 7.17 3.42
N LEU A 22 -13.16 7.25 4.66
CA LEU A 22 -11.85 6.69 5.02
C LEU A 22 -11.79 5.19 4.72
N GLY A 23 -12.78 4.41 5.15
CA GLY A 23 -12.85 2.97 4.88
C GLY A 23 -12.84 2.63 3.39
N THR A 24 -13.62 3.36 2.58
CA THR A 24 -13.65 3.16 1.12
C THR A 24 -12.34 3.57 0.44
N THR A 25 -11.67 4.62 0.91
CA THR A 25 -10.37 5.03 0.39
C THR A 25 -9.30 4.01 0.73
N PHE A 26 -9.26 3.49 1.97
CA PHE A 26 -8.30 2.45 2.35
C PHE A 26 -8.54 1.13 1.64
N LEU A 27 -9.77 0.61 1.63
CA LEU A 27 -10.10 -0.61 0.90
C LEU A 27 -9.92 -0.44 -0.62
N GLY A 28 -10.33 0.71 -1.15
CA GLY A 28 -10.14 1.05 -2.56
C GLY A 28 -8.66 1.12 -2.93
N SER A 29 -7.83 1.77 -2.11
CA SER A 29 -6.38 1.85 -2.33
C SER A 29 -5.72 0.48 -2.22
N TYR A 30 -6.13 -0.35 -1.26
CA TYR A 30 -5.60 -1.71 -1.09
C TYR A 30 -5.96 -2.63 -2.26
N LEU A 31 -7.19 -2.53 -2.78
CA LEU A 31 -7.62 -3.29 -3.96
C LEU A 31 -7.03 -2.74 -5.26
N ALA A 32 -6.85 -1.41 -5.35
CA ALA A 32 -6.25 -0.75 -6.52
C ALA A 32 -4.72 -0.89 -6.55
N MET A 33 -4.09 -1.21 -5.42
CA MET A 33 -2.66 -1.54 -5.37
C MET A 33 -2.44 -2.90 -6.04
N PRO A 34 -1.72 -2.96 -7.18
CA PRO A 34 -1.36 -4.23 -7.77
C PRO A 34 -0.46 -5.02 -6.81
N ALA A 35 -0.80 -6.27 -6.54
CA ALA A 35 -0.10 -7.13 -5.57
C ALA A 35 1.37 -7.42 -5.91
N LYS A 36 1.85 -6.99 -7.08
CA LYS A 36 3.21 -7.23 -7.57
C LYS A 36 3.63 -6.06 -8.45
N THR A 37 4.37 -5.11 -7.87
CA THR A 37 5.49 -4.57 -8.63
C THR A 37 6.46 -5.73 -8.69
N ASP A 38 6.62 -6.35 -9.87
CA ASP A 38 7.81 -7.13 -10.15
C ASP A 38 8.98 -6.27 -9.72
N LYS A 39 9.53 -6.57 -8.55
CA LYS A 39 10.85 -6.09 -8.16
C LYS A 39 11.72 -6.68 -9.25
N LYS A 40 11.98 -5.91 -10.30
CA LYS A 40 13.11 -6.17 -11.20
C LYS A 40 14.26 -6.31 -10.25
N GLN A 41 14.60 -7.57 -10.00
CA GLN A 41 15.65 -7.96 -9.10
C GLN A 41 16.87 -7.25 -9.67
N GLY A 42 17.33 -6.21 -8.98
CA GLY A 42 18.68 -5.72 -9.20
C GLY A 42 19.60 -6.94 -9.19
N PRO A 43 20.64 -6.96 -10.04
CA PRO A 43 21.43 -8.16 -10.32
C PRO A 43 21.67 -8.95 -9.03
N PRO A 44 21.31 -10.24 -8.99
CA PRO A 44 21.28 -11.01 -7.75
C PRO A 44 22.62 -10.90 -7.03
N ILE A 45 22.65 -10.17 -5.89
CA ILE A 45 23.76 -10.21 -4.95
C ILE A 45 23.64 -11.52 -4.14
N LYS A 46 23.68 -12.63 -4.86
CA LYS A 46 23.69 -13.99 -4.35
C LYS A 46 24.86 -14.65 -5.08
N ALA A 47 26.07 -14.40 -4.58
CA ALA A 47 27.23 -15.21 -4.90
C ALA A 47 26.85 -16.66 -4.63
N SER A 48 26.66 -17.46 -5.68
CA SER A 48 26.32 -18.87 -5.52
C SER A 48 27.54 -19.71 -5.13
N SER A 49 28.72 -19.08 -5.02
CA SER A 49 29.97 -19.71 -4.59
C SER A 49 30.90 -18.72 -3.89
N LYS A 50 31.69 -19.25 -2.96
CA LYS A 50 32.56 -18.53 -2.00
C LYS A 50 33.67 -17.69 -2.68
N ASP A 51 33.94 -17.95 -3.96
CA ASP A 51 34.91 -17.20 -4.77
C ASP A 51 34.43 -15.80 -5.19
N GLU A 52 33.12 -15.58 -5.35
CA GLU A 52 32.60 -14.26 -5.75
C GLU A 52 32.55 -13.25 -4.59
N GLU A 53 32.49 -13.73 -3.33
CA GLU A 53 32.57 -12.87 -2.14
C GLU A 53 33.96 -12.24 -1.98
N GLN A 54 35.03 -12.97 -2.34
CA GLN A 54 36.41 -12.45 -2.28
C GLN A 54 36.68 -11.36 -3.32
N PHE A 55 36.03 -11.41 -4.48
CA PHE A 55 36.19 -10.40 -5.53
C PHE A 55 35.57 -9.05 -5.14
N ILE A 56 34.46 -9.06 -4.41
CA ILE A 56 33.77 -7.84 -3.95
C ILE A 56 34.51 -7.21 -2.76
N GLN A 57 35.19 -8.00 -1.92
CA GLN A 57 35.87 -7.48 -0.74
C GLN A 57 37.22 -6.80 -1.03
N TYR A 58 37.75 -6.94 -2.24
CA TYR A 58 39.04 -6.37 -2.66
C TYR A 58 38.93 -5.10 -3.51
N VAL A 59 37.71 -4.61 -3.79
CA VAL A 59 37.44 -3.30 -4.42
C VAL A 59 36.98 -2.32 -3.35
#